data_AF-A0A6A5SG28-F1
#
_entry.id   AF-A0A6A5SG28-F1
#
_cell.length_a   1.000
_cell.length_b   1.000
_cell.length_c   1.000
_cell.angle_alpha   90.00
_cell.angle_beta   90.00
_cell.angle_gamma   90.00
#
_symmetry.space_group_name_H-M   'P 1'
#
loop_
_entity.id
_entity.type
_entity.pdbx_description
1 polymer ?
#
loop_
_entity_poly.entity_id
_entity_poly.type
_entity_poly.pdbx_seq_one_letter_code
_entity_poly.pdbx_strand_id
1 'polypeptide(L)'
;MAPAAAMALAKPISNISASYEETKSLELGLAQLHHTSRIKGELDALEKTQLSDNNWGILSDSDKLPEYDPQHCPGVCASTDNALTPLTMQQADRLSPPLCLQSTHTQAKGVKSEVARFDAVLEKIQEQKMLVERLAARQAVTRKQQEEVSKKAEVAKAETDQLQRRTQASVTHSQSYTQAPLCSHQVFWTKVAGRSRCEYHSYSPRGYRNPFRFRCPGCNTIACGLCMKKLKRGDALS
;
A
#
# COMPACT_ATOMS: atom_id res chain seq x y z
N MET A 1 -40.78 4.11 -21.16
CA MET A 1 -40.25 5.22 -20.32
C MET A 1 -38.97 4.71 -19.67
N ALA A 2 -37.82 5.12 -20.18
CA ALA A 2 -36.50 4.70 -19.72
C ALA A 2 -35.82 5.86 -18.99
N PRO A 3 -35.08 5.63 -17.89
CA PRO A 3 -34.36 6.70 -17.22
C PRO A 3 -33.01 6.94 -17.92
N ALA A 4 -32.76 8.20 -18.27
CA ALA A 4 -31.49 8.69 -18.78
C ALA A 4 -30.45 8.70 -17.65
N ALA A 5 -29.42 7.86 -17.78
CA ALA A 5 -28.28 7.83 -16.88
C ALA A 5 -27.31 8.98 -17.22
N ALA A 6 -27.07 9.85 -16.24
CA ALA A 6 -26.12 10.94 -16.31
C ALA A 6 -24.68 10.41 -16.36
N MET A 7 -23.99 10.64 -17.48
CA MET A 7 -22.53 10.47 -17.57
C MET A 7 -21.85 11.69 -16.96
N ALA A 8 -21.34 11.55 -15.73
CA ALA A 8 -20.43 12.53 -15.13
C ALA A 8 -19.02 12.35 -15.72
N LEU A 9 -18.59 13.32 -16.51
CA LEU A 9 -17.22 13.48 -17.01
C LEU A 9 -16.25 13.66 -15.84
N ALA A 10 -15.43 12.64 -15.58
CA ALA A 10 -14.26 12.75 -14.73
C ALA A 10 -13.21 13.65 -15.41
N LYS A 11 -12.90 14.80 -14.79
CA LYS A 11 -11.77 15.63 -15.20
C LYS A 11 -10.46 14.91 -14.83
N PRO A 12 -9.47 14.83 -15.73
CA PRO A 12 -8.15 14.31 -15.38
C PRO A 12 -7.46 15.29 -14.42
N ILE A 13 -6.98 14.76 -13.30
CA ILE A 13 -6.08 15.46 -12.37
C ILE A 13 -4.72 15.51 -13.06
N SER A 14 -4.49 16.55 -13.86
CA SER A 14 -3.16 16.94 -14.31
C SER A 14 -2.54 17.90 -13.29
N ASN A 15 -1.24 17.73 -13.04
CA ASN A 15 -0.34 18.56 -12.22
C ASN A 15 -0.24 18.23 -10.73
N ILE A 16 0.60 17.24 -10.41
CA ILE A 16 1.58 17.38 -9.32
C ILE A 16 2.87 16.66 -9.74
N SER A 17 3.60 17.19 -10.73
CA SER A 17 5.04 16.95 -10.81
C SER A 17 5.69 18.15 -10.14
N ALA A 18 6.02 18.03 -8.85
CA ALA A 18 6.92 18.99 -8.20
C ALA A 18 8.15 19.12 -9.08
N SER A 19 8.56 20.35 -9.39
CA SER A 19 9.71 20.55 -10.27
C SER A 19 10.94 19.92 -9.62
N TYR A 20 11.84 19.33 -10.41
CA TYR A 20 13.06 18.70 -9.90
C TYR A 20 13.83 19.60 -8.90
N GLU A 21 13.78 20.91 -9.12
CA GLU A 21 14.37 21.94 -8.26
C GLU A 21 13.71 22.04 -6.87
N GLU A 22 12.39 21.83 -6.76
CA GLU A 22 11.68 21.84 -5.46
C GLU A 22 12.07 20.63 -4.62
N THR A 23 12.17 19.45 -5.25
CA THR A 23 12.65 18.23 -4.58
C THR A 23 14.11 18.37 -4.12
N LYS A 24 14.98 18.98 -4.93
CA LYS A 24 16.39 19.19 -4.58
C LYS A 24 16.55 20.21 -3.46
N SER A 25 15.72 21.26 -3.43
CA SER A 25 15.71 22.25 -2.36
C SER A 25 15.24 21.65 -1.02
N LEU A 26 14.23 20.77 -1.05
CA LEU A 26 13.77 20.04 0.14
C LEU A 26 14.81 19.05 0.67
N GLU A 27 15.53 18.35 -0.23
CA GLU A 27 16.57 17.40 0.15
C GLU A 27 17.78 18.10 0.79
N LEU A 28 18.20 19.26 0.26
CA LEU A 28 19.25 20.09 0.86
C LEU A 28 18.85 20.62 2.25
N GLY A 29 17.59 21.06 2.40
CA GLY A 29 17.06 21.51 3.69
C GLY A 29 17.06 20.41 4.75
N LEU A 30 16.71 19.17 4.37
CA LEU A 30 16.75 18.02 5.27
C LEU A 30 18.19 17.62 5.66
N ALA A 31 19.13 17.64 4.71
CA ALA A 31 20.54 17.38 5.00
C ALA A 31 21.13 18.38 6.00
N GLN A 32 20.73 19.66 5.90
CA GLN A 32 21.19 20.71 6.80
C GLN A 32 20.59 20.57 8.22
N LEU A 33 19.35 20.11 8.34
CA LEU A 33 18.70 19.78 9.62
C LEU A 33 19.31 18.54 10.30
N HIS A 34 19.68 17.52 9.52
CA HIS A 34 20.39 16.36 10.06
C HIS A 34 21.80 16.72 10.56
N HIS A 35 22.48 17.66 9.88
CA HIS A 35 23.79 18.15 10.31
C HIS A 35 23.70 18.94 11.63
N THR A 36 22.71 19.82 11.79
CA THR A 36 22.51 20.58 13.04
C THR A 36 22.02 19.69 14.19
N SER A 37 21.17 18.68 13.91
CA SER A 37 20.74 17.70 14.91
C SER A 37 21.90 16.80 15.38
N ARG A 38 22.84 16.45 14.50
CA ARG A 38 24.04 15.69 14.85
C ARG A 38 24.98 16.52 15.73
N ILE A 39 25.17 17.79 15.41
CA ILE A 39 25.96 18.73 16.23
C ILE A 39 25.32 18.93 17.61
N LYS A 40 23.99 19.02 17.71
CA LYS A 40 23.29 19.11 19.00
C LYS A 40 23.47 17.85 19.85
N GLY A 41 23.40 16.67 19.24
CA GLY A 41 23.69 15.40 19.92
C GLY A 41 25.13 15.27 20.39
N GLU A 42 26.09 15.81 19.63
CA GLU A 42 27.52 15.84 20.02
C GLU A 42 27.79 16.86 21.15
N LEU A 43 27.09 18.00 21.18
CA LEU A 43 27.18 18.97 22.28
C LEU A 43 26.55 18.43 23.58
N ASP A 44 25.37 17.81 23.52
CA ASP A 44 24.73 17.18 24.67
C ASP A 44 25.56 15.99 25.21
N ALA A 45 26.28 15.29 24.33
CA ALA A 45 27.23 14.26 24.72
C ALA A 45 28.47 14.88 25.39
N LEU A 46 29.03 15.97 24.85
CA LEU A 46 30.20 16.64 25.43
C LEU A 46 29.92 17.25 26.82
N GLU A 47 28.73 17.84 27.00
CA GLU A 47 28.28 18.39 28.30
C GLU A 47 28.09 17.27 29.34
N LYS A 48 27.57 16.11 28.94
CA LYS A 48 27.49 14.93 29.80
C LYS A 48 28.87 14.37 30.17
N THR A 49 29.83 14.40 29.26
CA THR A 49 31.21 13.96 29.55
C THR A 49 31.91 14.95 30.51
N GLN A 50 31.72 16.26 30.35
CA GLN A 50 32.25 17.26 31.29
C GLN A 50 31.60 17.19 32.69
N LEU A 51 30.31 16.89 32.77
CA LEU A 51 29.62 16.66 34.06
C LEU A 51 30.04 15.33 34.71
N SER A 52 30.37 14.31 33.92
CA SER A 52 30.93 13.04 34.40
C SER A 52 32.35 13.22 34.97
N ASP A 53 33.23 13.91 34.24
CA ASP A 53 34.64 14.06 34.64
C ASP A 53 34.80 14.97 35.88
N ASN A 54 33.92 15.96 36.05
CA ASN A 54 33.89 16.77 37.28
C ASN A 54 33.33 16.02 38.50
N ASN A 55 32.59 14.92 38.31
CA ASN A 55 32.00 14.14 39.41
C ASN A 55 32.89 12.98 39.86
N TRP A 56 33.79 12.50 38.99
CA TRP A 56 34.78 11.47 39.35
C TRP A 56 36.07 12.03 39.99
N GLY A 57 36.33 13.34 39.86
CA GLY A 57 37.44 14.03 40.54
C GLY A 57 37.24 14.25 42.05
N ILE A 58 36.03 14.06 42.58
CA ILE A 58 35.70 14.33 44.00
C ILE A 58 35.60 13.03 44.82
N LEU A 59 35.56 11.85 44.18
CA LEU A 59 35.40 10.56 44.85
C LEU A 59 36.68 9.68 44.89
N SER A 60 37.80 10.14 44.32
CA SER A 60 39.04 9.34 44.26
C SER A 60 40.15 9.73 45.24
N ASP A 61 39.95 10.72 46.12
CA ASP A 61 40.90 11.07 47.18
C ASP A 61 40.25 10.88 48.57
N SER A 62 40.02 9.62 48.95
CA SER A 62 39.54 9.23 50.29
C SER A 62 40.65 8.91 51.30
N ASP A 63 41.88 9.39 51.10
CA ASP A 63 42.98 9.16 52.06
C ASP A 63 43.64 10.44 52.62
N LYS A 64 43.09 11.64 52.39
CA LYS A 64 43.55 12.86 53.05
C LYS A 64 42.41 13.81 53.40
N LEU A 65 41.70 13.47 54.49
CA LEU A 65 40.88 14.42 55.24
C LEU A 65 41.81 15.14 56.27
N PRO A 66 42.21 16.41 56.08
CA PRO A 66 42.62 17.22 57.20
C PRO A 66 41.36 17.63 57.98
N GLU A 67 41.45 17.42 59.29
CA GLU A 67 40.54 17.86 60.34
C GLU A 67 39.99 19.27 60.06
N TYR A 68 38.67 19.38 59.85
CA TYR A 68 37.99 20.63 59.58
C TYR A 68 37.83 21.41 60.89
N ASP A 69 38.75 22.34 61.16
CA ASP A 69 38.65 23.33 62.24
C ASP A 69 37.66 24.45 61.84
N PRO A 70 36.53 24.64 62.56
CA PRO A 70 35.51 25.64 62.21
C PRO A 70 35.94 27.09 62.44
N GLN A 71 37.16 27.38 62.93
CA GLN A 71 37.60 28.76 63.22
C GLN A 71 38.53 29.39 62.17
N HIS A 72 38.72 28.77 61.00
CA HIS A 72 39.59 29.31 59.95
C HIS A 72 38.80 29.82 58.73
N CYS A 73 38.35 31.07 58.78
CA CYS A 73 38.04 31.84 57.57
C CYS A 73 39.28 32.66 57.19
N PRO A 74 40.05 32.31 56.15
CA PRO A 74 41.03 33.22 55.60
C PRO A 74 40.30 34.20 54.68
N GLY A 75 40.03 35.40 55.22
CA GLY A 75 39.81 36.57 54.40
C GLY A 75 41.06 36.86 53.59
N VAL A 76 41.00 36.65 52.28
CA VAL A 76 42.05 37.07 51.34
C VAL A 76 41.58 38.35 50.66
N CYS A 77 41.97 39.47 51.25
CA CYS A 77 42.27 40.71 50.55
C CYS A 77 43.50 41.32 51.25
N ALA A 78 44.65 40.68 51.08
CA ALA A 78 45.94 41.29 51.39
C ALA A 78 46.50 41.89 50.08
N SER A 79 46.06 43.11 49.78
CA SER A 79 46.83 44.03 48.95
C SER A 79 47.85 44.67 49.88
N THR A 80 49.14 44.55 49.55
CA THR A 80 50.23 45.14 50.31
C THR A 80 50.24 46.65 50.14
N ASP A 81 49.89 47.37 51.20
CA ASP A 81 50.20 48.78 51.38
C ASP A 81 51.68 48.97 51.70
N ASN A 82 52.30 50.01 51.11
CA ASN A 82 52.87 51.11 51.90
C ASN A 82 53.40 52.22 50.98
N ALA A 83 52.66 53.34 50.91
CA ALA A 83 53.22 54.69 51.02
C ALA A 83 52.10 55.75 51.15
N LEU A 84 51.75 56.06 52.39
CA LEU A 84 51.40 57.39 52.94
C LEU A 84 50.75 58.42 51.99
N THR A 85 49.44 58.62 52.12
CA THR A 85 48.84 59.97 52.04
C THR A 85 47.43 59.97 52.67
N PRO A 86 47.11 60.89 53.61
CA PRO A 86 45.75 61.01 54.15
C PRO A 86 44.93 61.94 53.25
N LEU A 87 43.92 61.41 52.57
CA LEU A 87 42.92 62.21 51.86
C LEU A 87 41.54 61.98 52.49
N THR A 88 41.21 62.94 53.35
CA THR A 88 39.91 63.59 53.53
C THR A 88 38.65 62.74 53.34
N MET A 89 37.99 62.45 54.47
CA MET A 89 36.57 62.11 54.54
C MET A 89 35.71 63.20 53.90
N GLN A 90 35.30 63.03 52.64
CA GLN A 90 34.06 63.58 52.06
C GLN A 90 34.01 63.22 50.57
N GLN A 91 33.48 62.05 50.22
CA GLN A 91 32.80 61.76 48.94
C GLN A 91 32.50 60.26 48.83
N ALA A 92 31.55 59.79 49.64
CA ALA A 92 30.95 58.47 49.46
C ALA A 92 29.45 58.65 49.23
N ASP A 93 29.09 59.28 48.11
CA ASP A 93 27.67 59.38 47.72
C ASP A 93 27.45 59.52 46.20
N ARG A 94 28.35 58.95 45.39
CA ARG A 94 28.11 58.69 43.95
C ARG A 94 28.82 57.43 43.48
N LEU A 95 28.42 56.28 44.02
CA LEU A 95 28.71 55.01 43.37
C LEU A 95 27.61 54.73 42.35
N SER A 96 27.90 55.02 41.08
CA SER A 96 27.15 54.47 39.96
C SER A 96 27.06 52.94 40.11
N PRO A 97 25.90 52.31 39.86
CA PRO A 97 25.81 50.85 39.90
C PRO A 97 26.79 50.23 38.89
N PRO A 98 27.38 49.06 39.18
CA PRO A 98 28.27 48.39 38.24
C PRO A 98 27.49 48.02 36.97
N LEU A 99 27.81 48.69 35.86
CA LEU A 99 27.22 48.49 34.52
C LEU A 99 27.41 47.05 33.97
N CYS A 100 28.22 46.23 34.62
CA CYS A 100 28.50 44.85 34.22
C CYS A 100 27.32 43.87 34.51
N LEU A 101 26.55 44.08 35.59
CA LEU A 101 25.45 43.19 35.99
C LEU A 101 24.17 43.37 35.15
N GLN A 102 23.96 44.54 34.54
CA GLN A 102 22.82 44.77 33.67
C GLN A 102 22.99 44.11 32.30
N SER A 103 24.24 44.03 31.80
CA SER A 103 24.60 43.42 30.52
C SER A 103 24.39 41.89 30.50
N THR A 104 24.75 41.20 31.59
CA THR A 104 24.58 39.74 31.69
C THR A 104 23.12 39.33 31.83
N HIS A 105 22.29 40.14 32.49
CA HIS A 105 20.87 39.87 32.66
C HIS A 105 20.06 40.09 31.36
N THR A 106 20.39 41.10 30.55
CA THR A 106 19.78 41.27 29.22
C THR A 106 20.20 40.17 28.26
N GLN A 107 21.46 39.75 28.31
CA GLN A 107 21.97 38.61 27.52
C GLN A 107 21.31 37.29 27.93
N ALA A 108 21.15 37.02 29.23
CA ALA A 108 20.45 35.83 29.73
C ALA A 108 18.95 35.80 29.37
N LYS A 109 18.29 36.97 29.32
CA LYS A 109 16.90 37.06 28.83
C LYS A 109 16.80 36.77 27.32
N GLY A 110 17.77 37.23 26.53
CA GLY A 110 17.88 36.93 25.09
C GLY A 110 18.01 35.43 24.84
N VAL A 111 18.95 34.77 25.53
CA VAL A 111 19.18 33.31 25.39
C VAL A 111 17.95 32.51 25.80
N LYS A 112 17.25 32.87 26.89
CA LYS A 112 16.00 32.21 27.29
C LYS A 112 14.90 32.34 26.22
N SER A 113 14.81 33.50 25.56
CA SER A 113 13.84 33.70 24.48
C SER A 113 14.18 32.90 23.21
N GLU A 114 15.47 32.64 22.96
CA GLU A 114 15.93 31.80 21.87
C GLU A 114 15.65 30.32 22.13
N VAL A 115 15.99 29.84 23.32
CA VAL A 115 15.69 28.45 23.74
C VAL A 115 14.19 28.16 23.64
N ALA A 116 13.34 29.06 24.13
CA ALA A 116 11.89 28.92 24.02
C ALA A 116 11.40 28.87 22.56
N ARG A 117 12.03 29.60 21.63
CA ARG A 117 11.71 29.52 20.20
C ARG A 117 12.13 28.18 19.60
N PHE A 118 13.29 27.64 19.99
CA PHE A 118 13.73 26.32 19.55
C PHE A 118 12.82 25.20 20.06
N ASP A 119 12.41 25.26 21.34
CA ASP A 119 11.49 24.27 21.92
C ASP A 119 10.14 24.27 21.18
N ALA A 120 9.59 25.44 20.90
CA ALA A 120 8.35 25.57 20.12
C ALA A 120 8.48 25.01 18.67
N VAL A 121 9.67 25.08 18.07
CA VAL A 121 9.92 24.47 16.75
C VAL A 121 10.00 22.95 16.86
N LEU A 122 10.63 22.42 17.90
CA LEU A 122 10.72 20.97 18.14
C LEU A 122 9.34 20.36 18.38
N GLU A 123 8.48 21.03 19.16
CA GLU A 123 7.09 20.59 19.36
C GLU A 123 6.33 20.48 18.03
N LYS A 124 6.44 21.51 17.17
CA LYS A 124 5.81 21.47 15.82
C LYS A 124 6.33 20.33 14.95
N ILE A 125 7.63 20.05 15.01
CA ILE A 125 8.22 18.93 14.26
C ILE A 125 7.65 17.60 14.77
N GLN A 126 7.50 17.43 16.09
CA GLN A 126 6.90 16.25 16.68
C GLN A 126 5.43 16.09 16.28
N GLU A 127 4.65 17.17 16.30
CA GLU A 127 3.26 17.17 15.85
C GLU A 127 3.15 16.77 14.37
N GLN A 128 4.00 17.34 13.51
CA GLN A 128 4.03 16.96 12.09
C GLN A 128 4.38 15.50 11.89
N LYS A 129 5.35 14.97 12.64
CA LYS A 129 5.71 13.55 12.60
C LYS A 129 4.54 12.65 12.97
N MET A 130 3.85 12.97 14.07
CA MET A 130 2.66 12.23 14.50
C MET A 130 1.52 12.28 13.47
N LEU A 131 1.33 13.41 12.79
CA LEU A 131 0.35 13.54 11.71
C LEU A 131 0.72 12.67 10.51
N VAL A 132 1.99 12.68 10.08
CA VAL A 132 2.46 11.85 8.97
C VAL A 132 2.30 10.36 9.29
N GLU A 133 2.69 9.92 10.50
CA GLU A 133 2.51 8.54 10.93
C GLU A 133 1.03 8.13 10.94
N ARG A 134 0.13 9.01 11.42
CA ARG A 134 -1.32 8.77 11.41
C ARG A 134 -1.87 8.64 9.99
N LEU A 135 -1.40 9.48 9.05
CA LEU A 135 -1.80 9.41 7.65
C LEU A 135 -1.27 8.13 6.98
N ALA A 136 -0.02 7.76 7.24
CA ALA A 136 0.58 6.52 6.75
C ALA A 136 -0.18 5.29 7.26
N ALA A 137 -0.56 5.27 8.54
CA ALA A 137 -1.37 4.20 9.13
C ALA A 137 -2.74 4.09 8.44
N ARG A 138 -3.42 5.22 8.19
CA ARG A 138 -4.70 5.22 7.45
C ARG A 138 -4.54 4.69 6.03
N GLN A 139 -3.53 5.14 5.30
CA GLN A 139 -3.24 4.66 3.95
C GLN A 139 -2.93 3.16 3.92
N ALA A 140 -2.17 2.66 4.90
CA ALA A 140 -1.89 1.23 5.02
C ALA A 140 -3.16 0.40 5.24
N VAL A 141 -4.09 0.87 6.08
CA VAL A 141 -5.39 0.22 6.29
C VAL A 141 -6.21 0.22 5.00
N THR A 142 -6.32 1.36 4.32
CA THR A 142 -7.05 1.46 3.04
C THR A 142 -6.46 0.53 1.99
N ARG A 143 -5.13 0.44 1.90
CA ARG A 143 -4.45 -0.48 0.97
C ARG A 143 -4.78 -1.94 1.27
N LYS A 144 -4.77 -2.34 2.54
CA LYS A 144 -5.15 -3.70 2.94
C LYS A 144 -6.62 -4.00 2.60
N GLN A 145 -7.52 -3.06 2.87
CA GLN A 145 -8.93 -3.20 2.52
C GLN A 145 -9.11 -3.34 1.00
N GLN A 146 -8.40 -2.53 0.21
CA GLN A 146 -8.49 -2.60 -1.25
C GLN A 146 -7.95 -3.93 -1.79
N GLU A 147 -6.87 -4.46 -1.23
CA GLU A 147 -6.32 -5.77 -1.58
C GLU A 147 -7.29 -6.91 -1.22
N GLU A 148 -7.96 -6.83 -0.06
CA GLU A 148 -8.98 -7.82 0.31
C GLU A 148 -10.19 -7.76 -0.63
N VAL A 149 -10.64 -6.56 -1.01
CA VAL A 149 -11.74 -6.36 -1.96
C VAL A 149 -11.35 -6.90 -3.34
N SER A 150 -10.12 -6.63 -3.81
CA SER A 150 -9.67 -7.16 -5.11
C SER A 150 -9.57 -8.67 -5.10
N LYS A 151 -9.02 -9.28 -4.02
CA LYS A 151 -8.99 -10.74 -3.86
C LYS A 151 -10.37 -11.36 -3.88
N LYS A 152 -11.34 -10.77 -3.16
CA LYS A 152 -12.74 -11.23 -3.16
C LYS A 152 -13.38 -11.10 -4.54
N ALA A 153 -13.10 -10.01 -5.26
CA ALA A 153 -13.61 -9.81 -6.62
C ALA A 153 -13.04 -10.84 -7.62
N GLU A 154 -11.76 -11.19 -7.49
CA GLU A 154 -11.13 -12.23 -8.32
C GLU A 154 -11.74 -13.62 -8.05
N VAL A 155 -11.95 -13.98 -6.78
CA VAL A 155 -12.60 -15.25 -6.40
C VAL A 155 -14.03 -15.29 -6.94
N ALA A 156 -14.82 -14.22 -6.73
CA ALA A 156 -16.18 -14.14 -7.25
C ALA A 156 -16.22 -14.29 -8.78
N LYS A 157 -15.27 -13.65 -9.49
CA LYS A 157 -15.15 -13.78 -10.95
C LYS A 157 -14.81 -15.22 -11.37
N ALA A 158 -13.87 -15.87 -10.67
CA ALA A 158 -13.51 -17.25 -10.94
C ALA A 158 -14.69 -18.22 -10.71
N GLU A 159 -15.48 -18.00 -9.66
CA GLU A 159 -16.71 -18.78 -9.39
C GLU A 159 -17.75 -18.58 -10.50
N THR A 160 -17.97 -17.34 -10.94
CA THR A 160 -18.90 -17.06 -12.06
C THR A 160 -18.45 -17.71 -13.35
N ASP A 161 -17.15 -17.65 -13.66
CA ASP A 161 -16.57 -18.28 -14.86
C ASP A 161 -16.70 -19.81 -14.79
N GLN A 162 -16.48 -20.39 -13.60
CA GLN A 162 -16.63 -21.82 -13.39
C GLN A 162 -18.09 -22.27 -13.55
N LEU A 163 -19.04 -21.52 -12.98
CA LEU A 163 -20.46 -21.80 -13.14
C LEU A 163 -20.88 -21.70 -14.60
N GLN A 164 -20.44 -20.66 -15.32
CA GLN A 164 -20.73 -20.49 -16.74
C GLN A 164 -20.17 -21.65 -17.57
N ARG A 165 -18.95 -22.11 -17.29
CA ARG A 165 -18.36 -23.31 -17.95
C ARG A 165 -19.16 -24.57 -17.66
N ARG A 166 -19.61 -24.77 -16.42
CA ARG A 166 -20.48 -25.92 -16.06
C ARG A 166 -21.80 -25.89 -16.80
N THR A 167 -22.44 -24.73 -16.88
CA THR A 167 -23.69 -24.55 -17.63
C THR A 167 -23.47 -24.80 -19.12
N GLN A 168 -22.41 -24.25 -19.72
CA GLN A 168 -22.09 -24.52 -21.12
C GLN A 168 -21.81 -26.00 -21.38
N ALA A 169 -21.05 -26.67 -20.51
CA ALA A 169 -20.79 -28.11 -20.62
C ALA A 169 -22.07 -28.94 -20.50
N SER A 170 -23.00 -28.55 -19.61
CA SER A 170 -24.31 -29.20 -19.50
C SER A 170 -25.15 -29.00 -20.77
N VAL A 171 -25.13 -27.80 -21.36
CA VAL A 171 -25.84 -27.51 -22.61
C VAL A 171 -25.26 -28.33 -23.76
N THR A 172 -23.93 -28.34 -23.94
CA THR A 172 -23.29 -29.12 -25.02
C THR A 172 -23.51 -30.63 -24.83
N HIS A 173 -23.48 -31.13 -23.59
CA HIS A 173 -23.82 -32.52 -23.28
C HIS A 173 -25.29 -32.81 -23.60
N SER A 174 -26.24 -31.93 -23.28
CA SER A 174 -27.65 -32.14 -23.65
C SER A 174 -27.87 -32.09 -25.18
N GLN A 175 -27.11 -31.27 -25.91
CA GLN A 175 -27.18 -31.20 -27.36
C GLN A 175 -26.68 -32.48 -28.03
N SER A 176 -25.70 -33.19 -27.46
CA SER A 176 -25.26 -34.48 -28.00
C SER A 176 -26.32 -35.58 -27.89
N TYR A 177 -27.25 -35.51 -26.93
CA TYR A 177 -28.42 -36.40 -26.89
C TYR A 177 -29.50 -36.02 -27.91
N THR A 178 -29.60 -34.74 -28.30
CA THR A 178 -30.53 -34.31 -29.36
C THR A 178 -30.01 -34.60 -30.77
N GLN A 179 -28.69 -34.76 -30.94
CA GLN A 179 -28.13 -35.48 -32.09
C GLN A 179 -28.24 -36.99 -31.83
N ALA A 180 -29.47 -37.51 -31.83
CA ALA A 180 -29.68 -38.94 -31.70
C ALA A 180 -28.87 -39.67 -32.79
N PRO A 181 -27.97 -40.60 -32.41
CA PRO A 181 -27.32 -41.47 -33.36
C PRO A 181 -28.40 -42.40 -33.91
N LEU A 182 -28.53 -42.45 -35.24
CA LEU A 182 -29.10 -43.56 -36.01
C LEU A 182 -30.59 -43.86 -35.68
N CYS A 183 -31.54 -43.47 -36.57
CA CYS A 183 -32.90 -44.04 -36.58
C CYS A 183 -32.76 -45.56 -36.35
N SER A 184 -33.37 -46.11 -35.31
CA SER A 184 -33.30 -47.55 -35.03
C SER A 184 -33.99 -48.38 -36.12
N HIS A 185 -34.60 -47.71 -37.12
CA HIS A 185 -35.31 -48.24 -38.28
C HIS A 185 -36.44 -49.24 -37.96
N GLN A 186 -36.67 -49.56 -36.68
CA GLN A 186 -37.70 -50.44 -36.14
C GLN A 186 -39.11 -49.84 -36.21
N VAL A 187 -39.23 -48.54 -36.53
CA VAL A 187 -40.51 -47.86 -36.73
C VAL A 187 -41.26 -48.37 -37.95
N PHE A 188 -42.53 -47.98 -38.09
CA PHE A 188 -43.28 -48.20 -39.33
C PHE A 188 -42.67 -47.36 -40.46
N TRP A 189 -42.77 -47.84 -41.70
CA TRP A 189 -42.24 -47.11 -42.86
C TRP A 189 -43.38 -46.76 -43.82
N THR A 190 -43.33 -45.55 -44.35
CA THR A 190 -44.35 -45.07 -45.29
C THR A 190 -43.92 -45.35 -46.71
N LYS A 191 -44.83 -45.90 -47.53
CA LYS A 191 -44.61 -46.12 -48.95
C LYS A 191 -44.48 -44.78 -49.67
N VAL A 192 -43.40 -44.58 -50.42
CA VAL A 192 -43.15 -43.37 -51.20
C VAL A 192 -43.78 -43.53 -52.58
N ALA A 193 -44.57 -42.54 -53.01
CA ALA A 193 -45.13 -42.51 -54.35
C ALA A 193 -44.08 -42.09 -55.38
N GLY A 194 -44.14 -42.67 -56.58
CA GLY A 194 -43.24 -42.33 -57.69
C GLY A 194 -41.90 -43.08 -57.69
N ARG A 195 -41.00 -42.64 -58.57
CA ARG A 195 -39.68 -43.27 -58.76
C ARG A 195 -38.65 -42.63 -57.83
N SER A 196 -38.42 -43.22 -56.66
CA SER A 196 -37.32 -42.84 -55.76
C SER A 196 -36.17 -43.85 -55.80
N ARG A 197 -34.93 -43.37 -55.62
CA ARG A 197 -33.74 -44.23 -55.53
C ARG A 197 -33.60 -44.78 -54.11
N CYS A 198 -33.17 -46.04 -54.01
CA CYS A 198 -32.76 -46.62 -52.73
C CYS A 198 -31.34 -46.13 -52.46
N GLU A 199 -31.11 -45.48 -51.31
CA GLU A 199 -29.81 -44.89 -50.96
C GLU A 199 -28.69 -45.94 -50.92
N TYR A 200 -29.03 -47.18 -50.63
CA TYR A 200 -28.06 -48.27 -50.41
C TYR A 200 -27.77 -49.14 -51.64
N HIS A 201 -28.48 -48.95 -52.75
CA HIS A 201 -28.30 -49.79 -53.95
C HIS A 201 -28.28 -48.96 -55.24
N SER A 202 -27.76 -47.74 -55.15
CA SER A 202 -27.80 -46.72 -56.20
C SER A 202 -27.21 -47.17 -57.55
N TYR A 203 -26.40 -48.23 -57.59
CA TYR A 203 -25.56 -48.58 -58.74
C TYR A 203 -25.69 -50.02 -59.29
N SER A 204 -26.66 -50.83 -58.85
CA SER A 204 -26.84 -52.15 -59.48
C SER A 204 -27.77 -52.08 -60.70
N PRO A 205 -27.27 -52.28 -61.94
CA PRO A 205 -28.12 -52.30 -63.15
C PRO A 205 -29.16 -53.43 -63.13
N ARG A 206 -29.00 -54.44 -62.25
CA ARG A 206 -29.99 -55.52 -62.04
C ARG A 206 -30.88 -55.31 -60.81
N GLY A 207 -30.56 -54.35 -59.93
CA GLY A 207 -31.28 -54.07 -58.69
C GLY A 207 -32.60 -53.30 -58.87
N TYR A 208 -32.92 -52.90 -60.09
CA TYR A 208 -34.02 -51.98 -60.42
C TYR A 208 -35.42 -52.62 -60.55
N ARG A 209 -35.62 -53.86 -60.11
CA ARG A 209 -36.92 -54.55 -60.34
C ARG A 209 -38.00 -54.31 -59.29
N ASN A 210 -37.70 -53.73 -58.13
CA ASN A 210 -38.73 -53.43 -57.15
C ASN A 210 -39.17 -51.95 -57.26
N PRO A 211 -40.41 -51.64 -57.69
CA PRO A 211 -40.90 -50.27 -57.79
C PRO A 211 -41.23 -49.67 -56.41
N PHE A 212 -41.32 -50.48 -55.36
CA PHE A 212 -41.75 -50.00 -54.05
C PHE A 212 -40.57 -49.45 -53.24
N ARG A 213 -40.76 -48.23 -52.72
CA ARG A 213 -39.82 -47.52 -51.86
C ARG A 213 -40.52 -47.14 -50.57
N PHE A 214 -39.76 -47.13 -49.50
CA PHE A 214 -40.23 -46.87 -48.16
C PHE A 214 -39.33 -45.81 -47.52
N ARG A 215 -39.90 -44.92 -46.70
CA ARG A 215 -39.18 -43.87 -45.96
C ARG A 215 -39.25 -44.10 -44.44
N CYS A 216 -38.12 -44.08 -43.71
CA CYS A 216 -38.12 -44.02 -42.23
C CYS A 216 -38.63 -42.63 -41.79
N PRO A 217 -39.68 -42.51 -40.96
CA PRO A 217 -40.15 -41.22 -40.45
C PRO A 217 -39.15 -40.56 -39.48
N GLY A 218 -38.28 -41.35 -38.85
CA GLY A 218 -37.27 -40.84 -37.91
C GLY A 218 -36.08 -40.15 -38.58
N CYS A 219 -35.56 -40.68 -39.69
CA CYS A 219 -34.36 -40.15 -40.36
C CYS A 219 -34.56 -39.80 -41.85
N ASN A 220 -35.78 -39.94 -42.39
CA ASN A 220 -36.12 -39.71 -43.80
C ASN A 220 -35.39 -40.58 -44.84
N THR A 221 -34.58 -41.56 -44.40
CA THR A 221 -33.89 -42.52 -45.29
C THR A 221 -34.86 -43.27 -46.19
N ILE A 222 -34.57 -43.30 -47.49
CA ILE A 222 -35.35 -44.01 -48.50
C ILE A 222 -34.70 -45.34 -48.87
N ALA A 223 -35.40 -46.44 -48.62
CA ALA A 223 -34.93 -47.80 -48.89
C ALA A 223 -35.91 -48.59 -49.77
N CYS A 224 -35.38 -49.58 -50.49
CA CYS A 224 -36.22 -50.62 -51.08
C CYS A 224 -36.70 -51.59 -49.98
N GLY A 225 -37.69 -52.44 -50.29
CA GLY A 225 -38.23 -53.39 -49.32
C GLY A 225 -37.20 -54.37 -48.71
N LEU A 226 -36.12 -54.69 -49.43
CA LEU A 226 -35.04 -55.56 -48.92
C LEU A 226 -34.13 -54.81 -47.93
N CYS A 227 -33.66 -53.61 -48.30
CA CYS A 227 -32.88 -52.74 -47.41
C CYS A 227 -33.65 -52.37 -46.15
N MET A 228 -34.94 -52.03 -46.28
CA MET A 228 -35.82 -51.75 -45.14
C MET A 228 -35.82 -52.91 -44.14
N LYS A 229 -35.95 -54.16 -44.62
CA LYS A 229 -35.94 -55.34 -43.75
C LYS A 229 -34.59 -55.54 -43.04
N LYS A 230 -33.48 -55.32 -43.74
CA LYS A 230 -32.13 -55.36 -43.16
C LYS A 230 -31.94 -54.29 -42.08
N LEU A 231 -32.31 -53.04 -42.39
CA LEU A 231 -32.26 -51.93 -41.44
C LEU A 231 -33.13 -52.17 -40.22
N LYS A 232 -34.33 -52.73 -40.38
CA LYS A 232 -35.21 -53.13 -39.26
C LYS A 232 -34.59 -54.15 -38.32
N ARG A 233 -33.68 -54.99 -38.81
CA ARG A 233 -32.95 -55.98 -37.99
C ARG A 233 -31.69 -55.40 -37.34
N GLY A 234 -31.30 -54.17 -37.68
CA GLY A 234 -30.03 -53.60 -37.28
C GLY A 234 -28.84 -54.12 -38.08
N ASP A 235 -29.07 -54.76 -39.24
CA ASP A 235 -27.99 -55.21 -40.12
C ASP A 235 -27.27 -53.99 -40.72
N ALA A 236 -25.94 -53.92 -40.60
CA ALA A 236 -25.15 -52.93 -41.31
C ALA A 236 -25.27 -53.15 -42.83
N LEU A 237 -25.67 -52.12 -43.57
CA LEU A 237 -25.70 -52.15 -45.03
C LEU A 237 -24.29 -51.83 -45.55
N SER A 238 -23.45 -52.85 -45.63
CA SER A 238 -22.15 -52.84 -46.33
C SER A 238 -22.32 -52.91 -47.84
#